data_AF-A0A7C6W5L2-F1
#
_entry.id   AF-A0A7C6W5L2-F1
#
_cell.length_a   1.000
_cell.length_b   1.000
_cell.length_c   1.000
_cell.angle_alpha   90.00
_cell.angle_beta   90.00
_cell.angle_gamma   90.00
#
_symmetry.space_group_name_H-M   'P 1'
#
loop_
_entity.id
_entity.type
_entity.pdbx_description
1 polymer ?
#
loop_
_entity_poly.entity_id
_entity_poly.type
_entity_poly.pdbx_seq_one_letter_code
_entity_poly.pdbx_strand_id
1 'polypeptide(L)'
;MSKYPLTVAAILYRGLMEGSNETIFDKRKKEYIQEEKERAFVSSVLKEYPHAIGYLIGNHLSNTETLSKDEVHTIYSNRDSIESIESSEADKAFYEQRYKRLGWEYPNGVEVYKKLYENENHIVPFKDYDEEELKELEYKYEETLLFEVWEDEQNEFTEFCKGVNSDGFNCYYHDIDFTIPGYAGMNSDIYYRVCQHYKYLYCNDDELDQTRCSDIIENRDALEKYKNNTIDYSKVSFNKTLALIDAIEEKYGGVFVILGDCGVSKDGGIEFDYKKLQQVLDDKNIRYYEMKGRLPTYLPTHYVVVIELCTSNKHLISLCKSIIESYRRMPCFTYISLFKELDNDEGMKEERISLLKGGKHA
;
A
#
# COMPACT_ATOMS: atom_id res chain seq x y z
N MET A 1 44.75 -33.32 43.73
CA MET A 1 45.05 -34.22 44.87
C MET A 1 44.35 -33.67 46.10
N SER A 2 43.49 -34.48 46.72
CA SER A 2 42.43 -34.06 47.66
C SER A 2 42.98 -33.58 49.01
N LYS A 3 42.54 -32.40 49.46
CA LYS A 3 42.62 -31.94 50.87
C LYS A 3 41.38 -32.35 51.70
N TYR A 4 40.60 -33.31 51.21
CA TYR A 4 39.34 -33.79 51.81
C TYR A 4 39.39 -35.06 52.69
N PRO A 5 40.53 -35.70 53.09
CA PRO A 5 40.45 -36.83 54.01
C PRO A 5 40.49 -36.45 55.50
N LEU A 6 41.02 -35.29 55.90
CA LEU A 6 41.31 -35.01 57.31
C LEU A 6 40.09 -34.57 58.13
N THR A 7 39.17 -33.78 57.58
CA THR A 7 37.99 -33.29 58.33
C THR A 7 36.93 -34.38 58.47
N VAL A 8 36.69 -35.18 57.43
CA VAL A 8 35.78 -36.33 57.46
C VAL A 8 36.35 -37.43 58.36
N ALA A 9 37.67 -37.69 58.32
CA ALA A 9 38.31 -38.61 59.26
C ALA A 9 38.27 -38.10 60.71
N ALA A 10 38.42 -36.80 60.96
CA ALA A 10 38.34 -36.23 62.31
C ALA A 10 36.92 -36.30 62.91
N ILE A 11 35.89 -36.12 62.07
CA ILE A 11 34.48 -36.27 62.47
C ILE A 11 34.13 -37.76 62.72
N LEU A 12 34.60 -38.67 61.86
CA LEU A 12 34.46 -40.12 62.05
C LEU A 12 35.20 -40.63 63.29
N TYR A 13 36.41 -40.13 63.56
CA TYR A 13 37.24 -40.55 64.69
C TYR A 13 36.69 -40.03 66.02
N ARG A 14 36.10 -38.82 66.07
CA ARG A 14 35.38 -38.34 67.28
C ARG A 14 34.09 -39.10 67.54
N GLY A 15 33.30 -39.40 66.51
CA GLY A 15 32.05 -40.15 66.64
C GLY A 15 32.24 -41.60 67.11
N LEU A 16 33.39 -42.22 66.80
CA LEU A 16 33.77 -43.56 67.29
C LEU A 16 34.28 -43.55 68.74
N MET A 17 34.88 -42.45 69.20
CA MET A 17 35.47 -42.33 70.54
C MET A 17 34.47 -41.87 71.61
N GLU A 18 33.44 -41.13 71.22
CA GLU A 18 32.35 -40.72 72.09
C GLU A 18 31.17 -41.66 71.88
N GLY A 19 31.20 -42.81 72.54
CA GLY A 19 30.11 -43.78 72.52
C GLY A 19 28.79 -43.21 73.05
N SER A 20 28.03 -42.52 72.19
CA SER A 20 26.62 -42.19 72.37
C SER A 20 26.00 -41.50 71.14
N ASN A 21 24.84 -42.01 70.72
CA ASN A 21 23.80 -41.40 69.90
C ASN A 21 24.02 -41.24 68.38
N GLU A 22 23.70 -42.32 67.66
CA GLU A 22 23.37 -42.39 66.21
C GLU A 22 22.48 -41.21 65.74
N THR A 23 21.60 -40.72 66.59
CA THR A 23 20.68 -39.59 66.33
C THR A 23 21.34 -38.22 66.18
N ILE A 24 22.45 -37.94 66.88
CA ILE A 24 23.16 -36.65 66.74
C ILE A 24 23.99 -36.64 65.45
N PHE A 25 24.57 -37.79 65.11
CA PHE A 25 25.36 -37.95 63.90
C PHE A 25 24.49 -37.83 62.65
N ASP A 26 23.34 -38.50 62.63
CA ASP A 26 22.40 -38.42 61.50
C ASP A 26 21.79 -37.03 61.34
N LYS A 27 21.53 -36.32 62.44
CA LYS A 27 21.09 -34.93 62.40
C LYS A 27 22.16 -34.02 61.80
N ARG A 28 23.41 -34.12 62.27
CA ARG A 28 24.54 -33.34 61.72
C ARG A 28 24.84 -33.68 60.27
N LYS A 29 24.68 -34.95 59.87
CA LYS A 29 24.85 -35.39 58.48
C LYS A 29 23.77 -34.79 57.57
N LYS A 30 22.51 -34.73 58.01
CA LYS A 30 21.42 -34.08 57.27
C LYS A 30 21.63 -32.57 57.17
N GLU A 31 22.04 -31.92 58.25
CA GLU A 31 22.40 -30.49 58.26
C GLU A 31 23.55 -30.20 57.28
N TYR A 32 24.60 -31.02 57.28
CA TYR A 32 25.73 -30.89 56.35
C TYR A 32 25.33 -31.08 54.88
N ILE A 33 24.51 -32.09 54.57
CA ILE A 33 24.02 -32.34 53.21
C ILE A 33 23.15 -31.17 52.72
N GLN A 34 22.34 -30.59 53.60
CA GLN A 34 21.53 -29.42 53.29
C GLN A 34 22.41 -28.19 53.04
N GLU A 35 23.41 -27.94 53.88
CA GLU A 35 24.37 -26.85 53.68
C GLU A 35 25.18 -26.98 52.37
N GLU A 36 25.59 -28.20 51.99
CA GLU A 36 26.26 -28.47 50.71
C GLU A 36 25.33 -28.18 49.51
N LYS A 37 24.05 -28.56 49.58
CA LYS A 37 23.07 -28.25 48.53
C LYS A 37 22.82 -26.75 48.41
N GLU A 38 22.70 -26.05 49.54
CA GLU A 38 22.55 -24.60 49.57
C GLU A 38 23.76 -23.90 48.96
N ARG A 39 24.98 -24.34 49.33
CA ARG A 39 26.23 -23.81 48.74
C ARG A 39 26.36 -24.10 47.25
N ALA A 40 26.00 -25.30 46.80
CA ALA A 40 26.05 -25.67 45.38
C ALA A 40 25.08 -24.82 44.54
N PHE A 41 23.85 -24.61 45.04
CA PHE A 41 22.88 -23.71 44.42
C PHE A 41 23.38 -22.26 44.40
N VAL A 42 23.86 -21.74 45.53
CA VAL A 42 24.39 -20.37 45.58
C VAL A 42 25.59 -20.21 44.62
N SER A 43 26.45 -21.22 44.50
CA SER A 43 27.55 -21.20 43.54
C SER A 43 27.09 -21.24 42.07
N SER A 44 25.97 -21.90 41.75
CA SER A 44 25.41 -21.86 40.38
C SER A 44 24.73 -20.52 40.11
N VAL A 45 23.94 -19.99 41.04
CA VAL A 45 23.28 -18.68 40.92
C VAL A 45 24.29 -17.53 40.84
N LEU A 46 25.39 -17.57 41.62
CA LEU A 46 26.47 -16.57 41.50
C LEU A 46 27.14 -16.56 40.12
N LYS A 47 27.17 -17.70 39.43
CA LYS A 47 27.76 -17.84 38.11
C LYS A 47 26.81 -17.41 37.00
N GLU A 48 25.52 -17.66 37.18
CA GLU A 48 24.49 -17.47 36.17
C GLU A 48 23.81 -16.09 36.29
N TYR A 49 23.66 -15.57 37.52
CA TYR A 49 22.81 -14.42 37.88
C TYR A 49 23.49 -13.42 38.84
N PRO A 50 24.66 -12.83 38.48
CA PRO A 50 25.47 -12.02 39.40
C PRO A 50 24.81 -10.69 39.80
N HIS A 51 23.91 -10.14 38.97
CA HIS A 51 23.30 -8.82 39.19
C HIS A 51 22.11 -8.84 40.16
N ALA A 52 21.25 -9.87 40.09
CA ALA A 52 20.11 -10.05 40.98
C ALA A 52 20.54 -10.23 42.46
N ILE A 53 21.70 -10.86 42.68
CA ILE A 53 22.29 -11.05 44.01
C ILE A 53 22.76 -9.71 44.60
N GLY A 54 23.36 -8.83 43.79
CA GLY A 54 23.81 -7.50 44.25
C GLY A 54 22.67 -6.63 44.80
N TYR A 55 21.46 -6.81 44.27
CA TYR A 55 20.25 -6.13 44.73
C TYR A 55 19.75 -6.67 46.08
N LEU A 56 19.79 -7.98 46.29
CA LEU A 56 19.27 -8.62 47.53
C LEU A 56 20.15 -8.44 48.75
N ILE A 57 21.47 -8.39 48.56
CA ILE A 57 22.45 -8.29 49.66
C ILE A 57 22.94 -6.83 49.84
N GLY A 58 22.38 -5.90 49.05
CA GLY A 58 22.65 -4.46 49.16
C GLY A 58 24.11 -4.10 48.92
N ASN A 59 24.59 -4.18 47.67
CA ASN A 59 25.87 -3.64 47.18
C ASN A 59 27.16 -3.93 48.00
N HIS A 60 27.14 -4.83 48.97
CA HIS A 60 28.27 -5.13 49.86
C HIS A 60 29.12 -6.34 49.44
N LEU A 61 28.97 -6.84 48.20
CA LEU A 61 29.88 -7.86 47.66
C LEU A 61 31.22 -7.23 47.24
N SER A 62 32.00 -6.79 48.23
CA SER A 62 33.39 -6.40 48.02
C SER A 62 34.27 -7.66 48.01
N ASN A 63 34.53 -8.23 46.83
CA ASN A 63 35.68 -9.12 46.53
C ASN A 63 36.10 -10.15 47.60
N THR A 64 35.19 -10.74 48.36
CA THR A 64 35.51 -11.80 49.32
C THR A 64 35.00 -13.13 48.78
N GLU A 65 35.93 -14.05 48.49
CA GLU A 65 35.69 -15.41 47.96
C GLU A 65 34.84 -16.32 48.88
N THR A 66 34.26 -15.80 49.96
CA THR A 66 33.49 -16.57 50.93
C THR A 66 32.30 -15.77 51.44
N LEU A 67 31.09 -16.20 51.07
CA LEU A 67 29.83 -15.75 51.67
C LEU A 67 29.67 -16.32 53.09
N SER A 68 29.10 -15.53 54.00
CA SER A 68 28.69 -15.99 55.32
C SER A 68 27.48 -16.94 55.23
N LYS A 69 27.25 -17.71 56.30
CA LYS A 69 26.15 -18.69 56.37
C LYS A 69 24.77 -18.02 56.23
N ASP A 70 24.61 -16.83 56.82
CA ASP A 70 23.34 -16.09 56.79
C ASP A 70 23.06 -15.49 55.41
N GLU A 71 24.09 -15.08 54.67
CA GLU A 71 23.98 -14.64 53.28
C GLU A 71 23.61 -15.79 52.35
N VAL A 72 24.24 -16.96 52.50
CA VAL A 72 23.89 -18.17 51.73
C VAL A 72 22.43 -18.56 51.97
N HIS A 73 21.98 -18.51 53.23
CA HIS A 73 20.61 -18.83 53.58
C HIS A 73 19.62 -17.81 53.00
N THR A 74 19.95 -16.52 53.05
CA THR A 74 19.10 -15.45 52.51
C THR A 74 18.96 -15.55 50.99
N ILE A 75 20.03 -15.84 50.25
CA ILE A 75 19.96 -16.07 48.80
C ILE A 75 19.09 -17.29 48.49
N TYR A 76 19.31 -18.40 49.20
CA TYR A 76 18.57 -19.63 49.00
C TYR A 76 17.07 -19.49 49.32
N SER A 77 16.73 -18.78 50.40
CA SER A 77 15.34 -18.51 50.79
C SER A 77 14.61 -17.56 49.83
N ASN A 78 15.32 -16.78 49.03
CA ASN A 78 14.76 -15.87 48.02
C ASN A 78 14.86 -16.42 46.59
N ARG A 79 15.15 -17.72 46.42
CA ARG A 79 15.31 -18.38 45.12
C ARG A 79 14.24 -18.02 44.10
N ASP A 80 12.97 -18.18 44.45
CA ASP A 80 11.85 -17.94 43.52
C ASP A 80 11.73 -16.45 43.13
N SER A 81 12.17 -15.55 44.02
CA SER A 81 12.24 -14.10 43.76
C SER A 81 13.41 -13.74 42.82
N ILE A 82 14.54 -14.44 42.93
CA ILE A 82 15.70 -14.24 42.03
C ILE A 82 15.37 -14.74 40.62
N GLU A 83 14.83 -15.95 40.52
CA GLU A 83 14.45 -16.55 39.23
C GLU A 83 13.36 -15.72 38.52
N SER A 84 12.45 -15.06 39.26
CA SER A 84 11.41 -14.19 38.69
C SER A 84 11.90 -12.79 38.26
N ILE A 85 12.86 -12.18 38.97
CA ILE A 85 13.46 -10.89 38.58
C ILE A 85 14.23 -11.01 37.27
N GLU A 86 15.02 -12.08 37.12
CA GLU A 86 15.79 -12.36 35.89
C GLU A 86 14.89 -12.72 34.71
N SER A 87 13.83 -13.50 34.93
CA SER A 87 12.79 -13.71 33.90
C SER A 87 12.22 -12.37 33.45
N SER A 88 11.89 -11.46 34.39
CA SER A 88 11.38 -10.13 34.07
C SER A 88 12.37 -9.24 33.32
N GLU A 89 13.68 -9.34 33.57
CA GLU A 89 14.70 -8.55 32.87
C GLU A 89 15.07 -9.14 31.49
N ALA A 90 15.16 -10.47 31.37
CA ALA A 90 15.37 -11.16 30.10
C ALA A 90 14.18 -10.97 29.15
N ASP A 91 12.95 -11.05 29.67
CA ASP A 91 11.73 -10.74 28.94
C ASP A 91 11.76 -9.29 28.45
N LYS A 92 12.14 -8.34 29.32
CA LYS A 92 12.26 -6.92 28.96
C LYS A 92 13.29 -6.70 27.84
N ALA A 93 14.47 -7.32 27.92
CA ALA A 93 15.50 -7.21 26.88
C ALA A 93 15.06 -7.84 25.55
N PHE A 94 14.39 -8.99 25.59
CA PHE A 94 13.80 -9.64 24.42
C PHE A 94 12.73 -8.76 23.76
N TYR A 95 11.84 -8.15 24.55
CA TYR A 95 10.82 -7.24 24.05
C TYR A 95 11.39 -5.94 23.49
N GLU A 96 12.44 -5.37 24.10
CA GLU A 96 13.13 -4.21 23.55
C GLU A 96 13.81 -4.52 22.21
N GLN A 97 14.35 -5.73 22.02
CA GLN A 97 14.90 -6.16 20.74
C GLN A 97 13.82 -6.40 19.70
N ARG A 98 12.73 -7.09 20.05
CA ARG A 98 11.57 -7.27 19.16
C ARG A 98 10.95 -5.92 18.77
N TYR A 99 10.88 -4.97 19.71
CA TYR A 99 10.45 -3.60 19.48
C TYR A 99 11.27 -2.88 18.43
N LYS A 100 12.59 -2.85 18.64
CA LYS A 100 13.51 -2.20 17.70
C LYS A 100 13.46 -2.86 16.33
N ARG A 101 13.34 -4.19 16.27
CA ARG A 101 13.23 -4.92 15.01
C ARG A 101 11.95 -4.55 14.26
N LEU A 102 10.79 -4.73 14.87
CA LEU A 102 9.50 -4.49 14.22
C LEU A 102 9.31 -3.02 13.84
N GLY A 103 9.75 -2.08 14.70
CA GLY A 103 9.73 -0.65 14.36
C GLY A 103 10.71 -0.24 13.26
N TRP A 104 11.73 -1.07 12.98
CA TRP A 104 12.66 -0.85 11.87
C TRP A 104 12.22 -1.54 10.59
N GLU A 105 11.64 -2.74 10.68
CA GLU A 105 11.15 -3.53 9.54
C GLU A 105 9.81 -3.01 9.01
N TYR A 106 8.91 -2.56 9.89
CA TYR A 106 7.55 -2.12 9.55
C TYR A 106 7.20 -0.77 10.20
N PRO A 107 7.98 0.29 9.92
CA PRO A 107 7.80 1.59 10.57
C PRO A 107 6.40 2.19 10.34
N ASN A 108 5.87 2.07 9.12
CA ASN A 108 4.55 2.61 8.77
C ASN A 108 3.44 1.72 9.34
N GLY A 109 3.59 0.40 9.26
CA GLY A 109 2.68 -0.58 9.83
C GLY A 109 2.50 -0.36 11.33
N VAL A 110 3.58 -0.06 12.06
CA VAL A 110 3.52 0.29 13.49
C VAL A 110 2.77 1.59 13.73
N GLU A 111 2.99 2.63 12.93
CA GLU A 111 2.28 3.90 13.08
C GLU A 111 0.77 3.72 12.84
N VAL A 112 0.42 2.97 11.80
CA VAL A 112 -0.97 2.66 11.45
C VAL A 112 -1.63 1.82 12.54
N TYR A 113 -0.97 0.78 13.02
CA TYR A 113 -1.48 -0.10 14.07
C TYR A 113 -1.85 0.70 15.33
N LYS A 114 -1.00 1.64 15.72
CA LYS A 114 -1.27 2.55 16.84
C LYS A 114 -2.52 3.39 16.61
N LYS A 115 -2.71 3.93 15.40
CA LYS A 115 -3.91 4.72 15.09
C LYS A 115 -5.19 3.88 15.12
N LEU A 116 -5.10 2.59 14.80
CA LEU A 116 -6.24 1.67 14.78
C LEU A 116 -6.63 1.16 16.17
N TYR A 117 -5.64 0.79 16.98
CA TYR A 117 -5.87 0.05 18.21
C TYR A 117 -5.56 0.84 19.48
N GLU A 118 -4.80 1.93 19.40
CA GLU A 118 -4.48 2.76 20.55
C GLU A 118 -5.34 4.03 20.60
N ASN A 119 -5.66 4.46 21.81
CA ASN A 119 -6.29 5.74 22.09
C ASN A 119 -5.78 6.28 23.43
N GLU A 120 -6.22 7.47 23.84
CA GLU A 120 -5.76 8.13 25.07
C GLU A 120 -5.91 7.26 26.33
N ASN A 121 -6.83 6.29 26.34
CA ASN A 121 -7.12 5.42 27.48
C ASN A 121 -6.70 3.95 27.28
N HIS A 122 -6.17 3.61 26.11
CA HIS A 122 -5.78 2.24 25.77
C HIS A 122 -4.53 2.23 24.91
N ILE A 123 -3.43 1.76 25.48
CA ILE A 123 -2.17 1.55 24.77
C ILE A 123 -1.94 0.05 24.74
N VAL A 124 -1.79 -0.52 23.54
CA VAL A 124 -1.49 -1.94 23.37
C VAL A 124 -0.02 -2.17 23.71
N PRO A 125 0.31 -3.07 24.67
CA PRO A 125 1.69 -3.40 24.94
C PRO A 125 2.35 -3.99 23.69
N PHE A 126 3.54 -3.53 23.36
CA PHE A 126 4.19 -3.92 22.09
C PHE A 126 4.44 -5.43 21.94
N LYS A 127 4.59 -6.14 23.05
CA LYS A 127 4.69 -7.60 23.07
C LYS A 127 3.48 -8.31 22.44
N ASP A 128 2.34 -7.63 22.41
CA ASP A 128 1.07 -8.14 21.92
C ASP A 128 0.79 -7.70 20.47
N TYR A 129 1.73 -7.01 19.81
CA TYR A 129 1.61 -6.65 18.39
C TYR A 129 1.74 -7.91 17.52
N ASP A 130 0.79 -8.08 16.61
CA ASP A 130 0.82 -9.12 15.59
C ASP A 130 1.73 -8.71 14.43
N GLU A 131 2.80 -9.48 14.21
CA GLU A 131 3.80 -9.20 13.19
C GLU A 131 3.29 -9.38 11.76
N GLU A 132 2.36 -10.32 11.52
CA GLU A 132 1.75 -10.48 10.19
C GLU A 132 0.82 -9.32 9.88
N GLU A 133 0.10 -8.82 10.89
CA GLU A 133 -0.74 -7.63 10.73
C GLU A 133 0.09 -6.38 10.45
N LEU A 134 1.19 -6.16 11.18
CA LEU A 134 2.10 -5.04 10.92
C LEU A 134 2.65 -5.07 9.49
N LYS A 135 3.03 -6.25 9.01
CA LYS A 135 3.53 -6.44 7.65
C LYS A 135 2.45 -6.15 6.59
N GLU A 136 1.21 -6.57 6.84
CA GLU A 136 0.08 -6.25 5.96
C GLU A 136 -0.21 -4.73 5.94
N LEU A 137 -0.16 -4.08 7.10
CA LEU A 137 -0.35 -2.63 7.21
C LEU A 137 0.78 -1.84 6.53
N GLU A 138 2.04 -2.30 6.66
CA GLU A 138 3.19 -1.73 5.94
C GLU A 138 2.97 -1.81 4.43
N TYR A 139 2.66 -3.00 3.92
CA TYR A 139 2.42 -3.23 2.49
C TYR A 139 1.29 -2.34 1.96
N LYS A 140 0.15 -2.27 2.68
CA LYS A 140 -0.97 -1.41 2.29
C LYS A 140 -0.58 0.06 2.28
N TYR A 141 0.15 0.52 3.29
CA TYR A 141 0.62 1.91 3.36
C TYR A 141 1.51 2.26 2.17
N GLU A 142 2.47 1.39 1.82
CA GLU A 142 3.33 1.56 0.65
C GLU A 142 2.53 1.56 -0.66
N GLU A 143 1.53 0.67 -0.80
CA GLU A 143 0.63 0.68 -1.95
C GLU A 143 -0.17 1.98 -2.05
N THR A 144 -0.76 2.47 -0.95
CA THR A 144 -1.52 3.74 -0.94
C THR A 144 -0.66 4.90 -1.42
N LEU A 145 0.60 5.00 -0.97
CA LEU A 145 1.51 6.05 -1.42
C LEU A 145 1.78 5.99 -2.92
N LEU A 146 1.91 4.79 -3.49
CA LEU A 146 2.09 4.64 -4.94
C LEU A 146 0.87 5.13 -5.73
N PHE A 147 -0.35 4.91 -5.20
CA PHE A 147 -1.58 5.42 -5.81
C PHE A 147 -1.66 6.95 -5.75
N GLU A 148 -1.31 7.58 -4.62
CA GLU A 148 -1.32 9.04 -4.49
C GLU A 148 -0.34 9.72 -5.45
N VAL A 149 0.89 9.20 -5.54
CA VAL A 149 1.89 9.68 -6.53
C VAL A 149 1.36 9.54 -7.95
N TRP A 150 0.73 8.41 -8.25
CA TRP A 150 0.16 8.17 -9.57
C TRP A 150 -1.05 9.08 -9.88
N GLU A 151 -1.90 9.37 -8.90
CA GLU A 151 -3.02 10.32 -9.04
C GLU A 151 -2.50 11.73 -9.37
N ASP A 152 -1.46 12.19 -8.68
CA ASP A 152 -0.80 13.46 -8.95
C ASP A 152 -0.19 13.50 -10.36
N GLU A 153 0.49 12.42 -10.78
CA GLU A 153 1.03 12.30 -12.14
C GLU A 153 -0.07 12.35 -13.21
N GLN A 154 -1.20 11.66 -13.00
CA GLN A 154 -2.34 11.72 -13.91
C GLN A 154 -2.95 13.11 -13.96
N ASN A 155 -3.08 13.80 -12.83
CA ASN A 155 -3.62 15.16 -12.77
C ASN A 155 -2.73 16.12 -13.56
N GLU A 156 -1.41 16.03 -13.39
CA GLU A 156 -0.46 16.82 -14.19
C GLU A 156 -0.58 16.50 -15.69
N PHE A 157 -0.63 15.22 -16.03
CA PHE A 157 -0.76 14.76 -17.41
C PHE A 157 -2.07 15.24 -18.04
N THR A 158 -3.16 15.22 -17.28
CA THR A 158 -4.48 15.68 -17.71
C THR A 158 -4.49 17.17 -17.98
N GLU A 159 -3.93 18.00 -17.08
CA GLU A 159 -3.84 19.44 -17.32
C GLU A 159 -2.90 19.78 -18.47
N PHE A 160 -1.82 19.02 -18.66
CA PHE A 160 -0.97 19.15 -19.83
C PHE A 160 -1.74 18.87 -21.13
N CYS A 161 -2.42 17.73 -21.23
CA CYS A 161 -3.17 17.35 -22.42
C CYS A 161 -4.25 18.40 -22.76
N LYS A 162 -4.96 18.90 -21.74
CA LYS A 162 -5.90 20.00 -21.89
C LYS A 162 -5.24 21.29 -22.35
N GLY A 163 -4.08 21.65 -21.79
CA GLY A 163 -3.36 22.87 -22.16
C GLY A 163 -2.84 22.86 -23.60
N VAL A 164 -2.48 21.68 -24.12
CA VAL A 164 -2.11 21.47 -25.52
C VAL A 164 -3.31 21.60 -26.46
N ASN A 165 -4.53 21.43 -25.96
CA ASN A 165 -5.73 21.47 -26.77
C ASN A 165 -5.89 22.84 -27.46
N SER A 166 -5.58 22.86 -28.76
CA SER A 166 -5.58 24.02 -29.63
C SER A 166 -6.86 24.04 -30.46
N ASP A 167 -7.54 25.20 -30.53
CA ASP A 167 -8.72 25.51 -31.34
C ASP A 167 -9.29 24.34 -32.16
N GLY A 168 -10.35 23.70 -31.66
CA GLY A 168 -11.13 22.75 -32.45
C GLY A 168 -11.66 21.53 -31.72
N PHE A 169 -11.06 21.09 -30.60
CA PHE A 169 -11.60 20.04 -29.74
C PHE A 169 -12.01 20.65 -28.40
N ASN A 170 -13.14 20.21 -27.87
CA ASN A 170 -13.55 20.47 -26.49
C ASN A 170 -12.87 19.45 -25.56
N CYS A 171 -12.82 19.71 -24.26
CA CYS A 171 -12.42 18.73 -23.24
C CYS A 171 -13.53 18.60 -22.21
N TYR A 172 -13.80 17.36 -21.79
CA TYR A 172 -14.68 17.02 -20.67
C TYR A 172 -13.94 16.10 -19.72
N TYR A 173 -14.12 16.29 -18.41
CA TYR A 173 -13.48 15.45 -17.40
C TYR A 173 -14.43 14.34 -16.96
N HIS A 174 -13.92 13.12 -16.97
CA HIS A 174 -14.55 11.98 -16.33
C HIS A 174 -13.80 11.65 -15.06
N ASP A 175 -14.53 11.62 -13.95
CA ASP A 175 -14.00 11.13 -12.67
C ASP A 175 -14.29 9.62 -12.61
N ILE A 176 -13.26 8.80 -12.75
CA ILE A 176 -13.38 7.34 -12.78
C ILE A 176 -13.18 6.81 -11.37
N ASP A 177 -14.26 6.30 -10.76
CA ASP A 177 -14.18 5.73 -9.41
C ASP A 177 -13.27 4.52 -9.36
N PHE A 178 -12.36 4.52 -8.39
CA PHE A 178 -11.52 3.37 -8.06
C PHE A 178 -11.34 3.26 -6.55
N THR A 179 -11.18 2.03 -6.07
CA THR A 179 -10.98 1.74 -4.65
C THR A 179 -9.54 1.31 -4.43
N ILE A 180 -8.84 2.04 -3.56
CA ILE A 180 -7.46 1.73 -3.17
C ILE A 180 -7.42 1.25 -1.72
N PRO A 181 -6.39 0.47 -1.33
CA PRO A 181 -6.09 0.27 0.09
C PRO A 181 -5.88 1.64 0.74
N GLY A 182 -6.51 1.90 1.88
CA GLY A 182 -6.22 3.09 2.67
C GLY A 182 -5.19 2.80 3.75
N TYR A 183 -4.58 3.87 4.25
CA TYR A 183 -3.51 3.80 5.26
C TYR A 183 -3.89 3.04 6.51
N ALA A 184 -5.16 3.07 6.93
CA ALA A 184 -5.67 2.42 8.12
C ALA A 184 -6.19 0.99 7.88
N GLY A 185 -5.83 0.36 6.76
CA GLY A 185 -6.36 -0.95 6.38
C GLY A 185 -7.82 -0.94 5.92
N MET A 186 -8.51 0.21 6.01
CA MET A 186 -9.81 0.45 5.39
C MET A 186 -9.60 0.97 3.97
N ASN A 187 -10.34 0.41 3.01
CA ASN A 187 -10.29 0.89 1.63
C ASN A 187 -10.77 2.35 1.55
N SER A 188 -10.18 3.10 0.63
CA SER A 188 -10.54 4.48 0.32
C SER A 188 -11.00 4.56 -1.13
N ASP A 189 -12.10 5.28 -1.35
CA ASP A 189 -12.59 5.58 -2.70
C ASP A 189 -11.89 6.85 -3.20
N ILE A 190 -11.26 6.74 -4.36
CA ILE A 190 -10.57 7.84 -5.04
C ILE A 190 -11.11 8.00 -6.46
N TYR A 191 -10.84 9.15 -7.07
CA TYR A 191 -11.28 9.47 -8.42
C TYR A 191 -10.09 9.64 -9.35
N TYR A 192 -10.00 8.78 -10.36
CA TYR A 192 -9.02 8.94 -11.41
C TYR A 192 -9.58 9.84 -12.51
N ARG A 193 -9.11 11.09 -12.57
CA ARG A 193 -9.61 12.09 -13.52
C ARG A 193 -9.01 11.91 -14.91
N VAL A 194 -9.86 11.73 -15.91
CA VAL A 194 -9.47 11.59 -17.32
C VAL A 194 -10.08 12.72 -18.13
N CYS A 195 -9.27 13.49 -18.88
CA CYS A 195 -9.81 14.39 -19.90
C CYS A 195 -10.13 13.61 -21.18
N GLN A 196 -11.39 13.71 -21.61
CA GLN A 196 -11.86 13.34 -22.94
C GLN A 196 -11.86 14.57 -23.84
N HIS A 197 -10.98 14.56 -24.84
CA HIS A 197 -11.00 15.50 -25.94
C HIS A 197 -12.04 15.05 -26.97
N TYR A 198 -12.97 15.93 -27.34
CA TYR A 198 -14.00 15.60 -28.32
C TYR A 198 -14.30 16.72 -29.31
N LYS A 199 -14.77 16.36 -30.50
CA LYS A 199 -15.14 17.33 -31.53
C LYS A 199 -16.63 17.65 -31.54
N TYR A 200 -17.47 16.61 -31.51
CA TYR A 200 -18.92 16.69 -31.64
C TYR A 200 -19.60 16.06 -30.44
N LEU A 201 -20.72 16.64 -30.02
CA LEU A 201 -21.64 16.06 -29.04
C LEU A 201 -22.80 15.41 -29.79
N TYR A 202 -23.20 14.23 -29.34
CA TYR A 202 -24.43 13.58 -29.78
C TYR A 202 -25.22 13.10 -28.57
N CYS A 203 -26.52 12.88 -28.74
CA CYS A 203 -27.38 12.32 -27.71
C CYS A 203 -28.28 11.27 -28.36
N ASN A 204 -28.46 10.13 -27.68
CA ASN A 204 -29.35 9.06 -28.12
C ASN A 204 -30.79 9.24 -27.64
N ASP A 205 -31.07 10.28 -26.83
CA ASP A 205 -32.42 10.59 -26.35
C ASP A 205 -33.28 11.16 -27.49
N ASP A 206 -34.34 10.43 -27.84
CA ASP A 206 -35.33 10.84 -28.84
C ASP A 206 -36.30 11.92 -28.32
N GLU A 207 -36.33 12.17 -27.00
CA GLU A 207 -37.18 13.17 -26.35
C GLU A 207 -36.51 14.56 -26.26
N LEU A 208 -35.28 14.70 -26.75
CA LEU A 208 -34.52 15.95 -26.71
C LEU A 208 -35.22 17.05 -27.52
N ASP A 209 -35.40 18.24 -26.92
CA ASP A 209 -36.05 19.37 -27.59
C ASP A 209 -35.26 19.85 -28.82
N GLN A 210 -35.79 19.55 -29.99
CA GLN A 210 -35.16 19.85 -31.28
C GLN A 210 -34.96 21.35 -31.52
N THR A 211 -35.77 22.20 -30.90
CA THR A 211 -35.67 23.65 -31.09
C THR A 211 -34.48 24.26 -30.35
N ARG A 212 -33.98 23.58 -29.31
CA ARG A 212 -32.88 24.05 -28.45
C ARG A 212 -31.56 23.32 -28.71
N CYS A 213 -31.62 22.11 -29.24
CA CYS A 213 -30.48 21.21 -29.39
C CYS A 213 -30.24 20.77 -30.85
N SER A 214 -30.50 21.66 -31.82
CA SER A 214 -30.36 21.35 -33.26
C SER A 214 -29.00 20.76 -33.62
N ASP A 215 -27.90 21.34 -33.12
CA ASP A 215 -26.54 20.89 -33.42
C ASP A 215 -26.27 19.45 -32.92
N ILE A 216 -26.85 19.06 -31.78
CA ILE A 216 -26.69 17.73 -31.18
C ILE A 216 -27.43 16.68 -32.02
N ILE A 217 -28.61 17.02 -32.53
CA ILE A 217 -29.40 16.16 -33.41
C ILE A 217 -28.74 16.04 -34.78
N GLU A 218 -28.25 17.14 -35.36
CA GLU A 218 -27.48 17.10 -36.60
C GLU A 218 -26.24 16.20 -36.49
N ASN A 219 -25.54 16.27 -35.34
CA ASN A 219 -24.41 15.38 -35.07
C ASN A 219 -24.82 13.91 -34.91
N ARG A 220 -25.99 13.63 -34.32
CA ARG A 220 -26.55 12.26 -34.24
C ARG A 220 -26.82 11.69 -35.64
N ASP A 221 -27.43 12.48 -36.52
CA ASP A 221 -27.68 12.06 -37.90
C ASP A 221 -26.38 11.93 -38.70
N ALA A 222 -25.40 12.81 -38.44
CA ALA A 222 -24.07 12.74 -39.04
C ALA A 222 -23.30 11.51 -38.56
N LEU A 223 -23.48 11.08 -37.31
CA LEU A 223 -22.90 9.87 -36.76
C LEU A 223 -23.41 8.62 -37.51
N GLU A 224 -24.71 8.52 -37.80
CA GLU A 224 -25.25 7.42 -38.59
C GLU A 224 -24.71 7.41 -40.03
N LYS A 225 -24.60 8.58 -40.66
CA LYS A 225 -23.97 8.72 -41.97
C LYS A 225 -22.49 8.32 -41.94
N TYR A 226 -21.80 8.67 -40.86
CA TYR A 226 -20.39 8.33 -40.65
C TYR A 226 -20.19 6.83 -40.49
N LYS A 227 -20.97 6.16 -39.63
CA LYS A 227 -20.94 4.69 -39.48
C LYS A 227 -21.12 3.98 -40.83
N ASN A 228 -22.02 4.50 -41.66
CA ASN A 228 -22.29 3.99 -43.01
C ASN A 228 -21.25 4.38 -44.09
N ASN A 229 -20.09 4.93 -43.70
CA ASN A 229 -18.99 5.34 -44.60
C ASN A 229 -19.40 6.37 -45.67
N THR A 230 -20.37 7.24 -45.37
CA THR A 230 -20.82 8.28 -46.30
C THR A 230 -20.17 9.65 -46.05
N ILE A 231 -19.38 9.76 -44.97
CA ILE A 231 -18.63 10.96 -44.58
C ILE A 231 -17.21 10.54 -44.16
N ASP A 232 -16.19 11.31 -44.57
CA ASP A 232 -14.77 11.11 -44.25
C ASP A 232 -14.29 12.20 -43.28
N TYR A 233 -13.94 11.84 -42.05
CA TYR A 233 -13.51 12.80 -41.02
C TYR A 233 -12.00 12.85 -40.81
N SER A 234 -11.21 12.02 -41.50
CA SER A 234 -9.75 11.98 -41.39
C SER A 234 -9.08 13.35 -41.45
N LYS A 235 -9.55 14.25 -42.32
CA LYS A 235 -8.96 15.59 -42.49
C LYS A 235 -9.25 16.56 -41.36
N VAL A 236 -10.35 16.35 -40.64
CA VAL A 236 -10.86 17.29 -39.62
C VAL A 236 -10.36 16.92 -38.23
N SER A 237 -10.26 15.63 -37.93
CA SER A 237 -9.91 15.14 -36.59
C SER A 237 -8.43 14.77 -36.45
N PHE A 238 -7.79 14.20 -37.48
CA PHE A 238 -6.47 13.59 -37.28
C PHE A 238 -5.36 14.59 -37.03
N ASN A 239 -5.34 15.72 -37.72
CA ASN A 239 -4.26 16.71 -37.52
C ASN A 239 -4.20 17.18 -36.05
N LYS A 240 -5.35 17.22 -35.36
CA LYS A 240 -5.44 17.64 -33.96
C LYS A 240 -5.07 16.50 -33.01
N THR A 241 -5.58 15.30 -33.27
CA THR A 241 -5.15 14.09 -32.56
C THR A 241 -3.63 13.92 -32.62
N LEU A 242 -3.04 14.09 -33.80
CA LEU A 242 -1.61 13.99 -34.04
C LEU A 242 -0.84 15.11 -33.34
N ALA A 243 -1.36 16.34 -33.31
CA ALA A 243 -0.72 17.43 -32.58
C ALA A 243 -0.63 17.16 -31.07
N LEU A 244 -1.69 16.58 -30.47
CA LEU A 244 -1.65 16.18 -29.06
C LEU A 244 -0.64 15.05 -28.83
N ILE A 245 -0.64 14.03 -29.69
CA ILE A 245 0.32 12.92 -29.65
C ILE A 245 1.77 13.43 -29.78
N ASP A 246 2.04 14.33 -30.73
CA ASP A 246 3.36 14.92 -30.94
C ASP A 246 3.81 15.73 -29.70
N ALA A 247 2.91 16.49 -29.07
CA ALA A 247 3.23 17.24 -27.86
C ALA A 247 3.52 16.32 -26.66
N ILE A 248 2.79 15.21 -26.52
CA ILE A 248 3.05 14.20 -25.50
C ILE A 248 4.43 13.56 -25.74
N GLU A 249 4.72 13.17 -26.98
CA GLU A 249 6.02 12.60 -27.36
C GLU A 249 7.16 13.59 -27.07
N GLU A 250 6.99 14.88 -27.39
CA GLU A 250 7.98 15.92 -27.13
C GLU A 250 8.23 16.15 -25.63
N LYS A 251 7.16 16.21 -24.81
CA LYS A 251 7.30 16.47 -23.37
C LYS A 251 7.82 15.26 -22.60
N TYR A 252 7.36 14.05 -22.94
CA TYR A 252 7.54 12.85 -22.13
C TYR A 252 8.44 11.78 -22.77
N GLY A 253 8.84 11.97 -24.04
CA GLY A 253 9.78 11.08 -24.73
C GLY A 253 9.21 9.70 -25.09
N GLY A 254 7.88 9.55 -25.07
CA GLY A 254 7.22 8.31 -25.46
C GLY A 254 5.71 8.32 -25.23
N VAL A 255 4.96 7.96 -26.28
CA VAL A 255 3.51 7.77 -26.26
C VAL A 255 3.13 6.41 -26.84
N PHE A 256 2.11 5.80 -26.23
CA PHE A 256 1.47 4.60 -26.77
C PHE A 256 0.02 4.90 -27.11
N VAL A 257 -0.40 4.52 -28.31
CA VAL A 257 -1.76 4.79 -28.77
C VAL A 257 -2.61 3.53 -28.68
N ILE A 258 -3.75 3.61 -28.02
CA ILE A 258 -4.78 2.56 -28.03
C ILE A 258 -5.89 3.01 -28.96
N LEU A 259 -6.12 2.27 -30.04
CA LEU A 259 -7.27 2.44 -30.91
C LEU A 259 -8.41 1.58 -30.36
N GLY A 260 -9.40 2.19 -29.73
CA GLY A 260 -10.51 1.49 -29.10
C GLY A 260 -11.47 0.84 -30.10
N ASP A 261 -12.44 0.08 -29.61
CA ASP A 261 -13.36 -0.68 -30.44
C ASP A 261 -14.62 0.09 -30.84
N CYS A 262 -14.72 1.36 -30.44
CA CYS A 262 -15.86 2.25 -30.65
C CYS A 262 -17.13 1.57 -30.13
N GLY A 263 -17.45 1.78 -28.85
CA GLY A 263 -18.57 1.17 -28.10
C GLY A 263 -20.00 1.26 -28.69
N VAL A 264 -20.14 1.60 -29.97
CA VAL A 264 -21.38 1.72 -30.73
C VAL A 264 -21.42 0.81 -31.97
N SER A 265 -20.25 0.44 -32.56
CA SER A 265 -20.00 -0.59 -33.61
C SER A 265 -18.75 -0.20 -34.45
N LYS A 266 -18.01 -1.17 -35.00
CA LYS A 266 -17.00 -0.93 -36.06
C LYS A 266 -17.65 -1.08 -37.44
N ASP A 267 -18.50 -0.13 -37.81
CA ASP A 267 -19.07 -0.07 -39.17
C ASP A 267 -18.16 0.71 -40.13
N GLY A 268 -18.34 0.51 -41.44
CA GLY A 268 -17.34 0.78 -42.48
C GLY A 268 -16.60 2.13 -42.41
N GLY A 269 -17.26 3.23 -42.02
CA GLY A 269 -16.59 4.53 -41.94
C GLY A 269 -15.58 4.65 -40.79
N ILE A 270 -15.88 4.00 -39.66
CA ILE A 270 -14.97 3.94 -38.51
C ILE A 270 -13.71 3.15 -38.87
N GLU A 271 -13.87 2.04 -39.58
CA GLU A 271 -12.74 1.21 -40.03
C GLU A 271 -11.85 1.97 -41.03
N PHE A 272 -12.46 2.73 -41.95
CA PHE A 272 -11.73 3.52 -42.94
C PHE A 272 -10.86 4.59 -42.30
N ASP A 273 -11.40 5.36 -41.36
CA ASP A 273 -10.65 6.41 -40.66
C ASP A 273 -9.58 5.80 -39.73
N TYR A 274 -9.87 4.70 -39.02
CA TYR A 274 -8.82 4.01 -38.27
C TYR A 274 -7.66 3.53 -39.14
N LYS A 275 -7.93 2.96 -40.32
CA LYS A 275 -6.87 2.53 -41.24
C LYS A 275 -5.96 3.67 -41.68
N LYS A 276 -6.53 4.85 -41.94
CA LYS A 276 -5.73 6.05 -42.24
C LYS A 276 -4.93 6.52 -41.03
N LEU A 277 -5.53 6.51 -39.84
CA LEU A 277 -4.82 6.88 -38.62
C LEU A 277 -3.65 5.92 -38.37
N GLN A 278 -3.85 4.62 -38.54
CA GLN A 278 -2.81 3.59 -38.46
C GLN A 278 -1.64 3.90 -39.41
N GLN A 279 -1.92 4.20 -40.68
CA GLN A 279 -0.89 4.59 -41.65
C GLN A 279 -0.07 5.80 -41.17
N VAL A 280 -0.74 6.83 -40.63
CA VAL A 280 -0.02 8.01 -40.15
C VAL A 280 0.81 7.71 -38.89
N LEU A 281 0.32 6.85 -38.00
CA LEU A 281 1.07 6.41 -36.83
C LEU A 281 2.30 5.57 -37.24
N ASP A 282 2.14 4.67 -38.22
CA ASP A 282 3.24 3.88 -38.81
C ASP A 282 4.30 4.80 -39.44
N ASP A 283 3.89 5.78 -40.24
CA ASP A 283 4.78 6.76 -40.88
C ASP A 283 5.58 7.58 -39.86
N LYS A 284 4.96 7.89 -38.71
CA LYS A 284 5.61 8.58 -37.58
C LYS A 284 6.35 7.65 -36.62
N ASN A 285 6.34 6.33 -36.87
CA ASN A 285 6.92 5.31 -35.98
C ASN A 285 6.37 5.35 -34.54
N ILE A 286 5.10 5.71 -34.38
CA ILE A 286 4.40 5.71 -33.09
C ILE A 286 3.79 4.34 -32.86
N ARG A 287 4.07 3.74 -31.70
CA ARG A 287 3.52 2.43 -31.35
C ARG A 287 2.05 2.55 -31.01
N TYR A 288 1.26 1.65 -31.57
CA TYR A 288 -0.16 1.57 -31.26
C TYR A 288 -0.63 0.12 -31.09
N TYR A 289 -1.79 -0.02 -30.46
CA TYR A 289 -2.53 -1.26 -30.35
C TYR A 289 -3.98 -1.06 -30.77
N GLU A 290 -4.46 -1.92 -31.66
CA GLU A 290 -5.86 -1.97 -32.04
C GLU A 290 -6.61 -2.92 -31.11
N MET A 291 -7.62 -2.41 -30.42
CA MET A 291 -8.42 -3.21 -29.49
C MET A 291 -9.23 -4.27 -30.24
N LYS A 292 -8.92 -5.53 -29.93
CA LYS A 292 -9.56 -6.75 -30.47
C LYS A 292 -10.01 -7.69 -29.35
N GLY A 293 -10.36 -7.13 -28.20
CA GLY A 293 -10.68 -7.88 -26.99
C GLY A 293 -9.84 -7.39 -25.80
N ARG A 294 -8.89 -8.20 -25.34
CA ARG A 294 -8.09 -7.87 -24.15
C ARG A 294 -6.97 -6.88 -24.47
N LEU A 295 -6.75 -5.95 -23.56
CA LEU A 295 -5.61 -5.05 -23.57
C LEU A 295 -4.27 -5.83 -23.62
N PRO A 296 -3.21 -5.25 -24.19
CA PRO A 296 -1.90 -5.88 -24.17
C PRO A 296 -1.44 -6.11 -22.73
N THR A 297 -0.62 -7.12 -22.50
CA THR A 297 -0.12 -7.44 -21.15
C THR A 297 0.92 -6.46 -20.63
N TYR A 298 1.47 -5.61 -21.51
CA TYR A 298 2.50 -4.64 -21.20
C TYR A 298 2.35 -3.40 -22.08
N LEU A 299 2.54 -2.22 -21.48
CA LEU A 299 2.61 -0.95 -22.17
C LEU A 299 4.07 -0.56 -22.40
N PRO A 300 4.46 -0.19 -23.64
CA PRO A 300 5.82 0.23 -23.93
C PRO A 300 6.19 1.58 -23.30
N THR A 301 5.20 2.39 -22.93
CA THR A 301 5.36 3.72 -22.35
C THR A 301 4.37 3.92 -21.20
N HIS A 302 4.67 4.86 -20.31
CA HIS A 302 3.78 5.23 -19.20
C HIS A 302 2.57 6.07 -19.66
N TYR A 303 2.77 6.88 -20.70
CA TYR A 303 1.75 7.78 -21.24
C TYR A 303 1.00 7.13 -22.40
N VAL A 304 -0.32 7.12 -22.30
CA VAL A 304 -1.21 6.47 -23.24
C VAL A 304 -2.25 7.45 -23.79
N VAL A 305 -2.49 7.39 -25.09
CA VAL A 305 -3.59 8.09 -25.75
C VAL A 305 -4.59 7.06 -26.22
N VAL A 306 -5.80 7.10 -25.67
CA VAL A 306 -6.90 6.25 -26.13
C VAL A 306 -7.71 7.03 -27.17
N ILE A 307 -7.94 6.43 -28.33
CA ILE A 307 -8.67 7.05 -29.43
C ILE A 307 -9.87 6.19 -29.75
N GLU A 308 -11.07 6.76 -29.60
CA GLU A 308 -12.33 6.18 -30.07
C GLU A 308 -13.13 7.15 -30.91
N LEU A 309 -13.37 6.84 -32.17
CA LEU A 309 -14.08 7.76 -33.05
C LEU A 309 -15.50 8.04 -32.54
N CYS A 310 -16.20 7.06 -31.98
CA CYS A 310 -17.47 7.27 -31.30
C CYS A 310 -17.53 6.46 -30.02
N THR A 311 -17.94 7.09 -28.91
CA THR A 311 -18.00 6.44 -27.61
C THR A 311 -19.21 6.91 -26.81
N SER A 312 -19.83 5.98 -26.08
CA SER A 312 -20.80 6.27 -25.03
C SER A 312 -20.08 6.56 -23.72
N ASN A 313 -20.69 7.36 -22.83
CA ASN A 313 -20.10 7.65 -21.52
C ASN A 313 -19.86 6.35 -20.73
N LYS A 314 -20.83 5.43 -20.74
CA LYS A 314 -20.74 4.12 -20.10
C LYS A 314 -19.58 3.29 -20.63
N HIS A 315 -19.38 3.26 -21.95
CA HIS A 315 -18.29 2.49 -22.55
C HIS A 315 -16.93 3.11 -22.24
N LEU A 316 -16.79 4.44 -22.36
CA LEU A 316 -15.57 5.16 -22.00
C LEU A 316 -15.15 4.85 -20.57
N ILE A 317 -16.08 4.99 -19.60
CA ILE A 317 -15.79 4.72 -18.18
C ILE A 317 -15.35 3.27 -17.99
N SER A 318 -16.04 2.32 -18.62
CA SER A 318 -15.69 0.90 -18.56
C SER A 318 -14.30 0.60 -19.14
N LEU A 319 -13.92 1.25 -20.24
CA LEU A 319 -12.62 1.08 -20.86
C LEU A 319 -11.51 1.71 -19.99
N CYS A 320 -11.75 2.90 -19.44
CA CYS A 320 -10.82 3.56 -18.53
C CYS A 320 -10.54 2.69 -17.31
N LYS A 321 -11.58 2.12 -16.67
CA LYS A 321 -11.42 1.16 -15.55
C LYS A 321 -10.61 -0.07 -15.97
N SER A 322 -10.93 -0.63 -17.15
CA SER A 322 -10.19 -1.79 -17.67
C SER A 322 -8.71 -1.49 -17.89
N ILE A 323 -8.36 -0.28 -18.37
CA ILE A 323 -6.96 0.14 -18.53
C ILE A 323 -6.27 0.24 -17.17
N ILE A 324 -6.87 0.95 -16.22
CA ILE A 324 -6.31 1.12 -14.86
C ILE A 324 -6.05 -0.24 -14.20
N GLU A 325 -7.02 -1.15 -14.27
CA GLU A 325 -6.96 -2.47 -13.64
C GLU A 325 -6.01 -3.46 -14.33
N SER A 326 -5.72 -3.26 -15.62
CA SER A 326 -4.96 -4.24 -16.41
C SER A 326 -3.45 -4.14 -16.22
N TYR A 327 -2.93 -3.02 -15.73
CA TYR A 327 -1.49 -2.77 -15.70
C TYR A 327 -0.97 -2.59 -14.28
N ARG A 328 0.03 -3.42 -13.93
CA ARG A 328 0.73 -3.33 -12.63
C ARG A 328 1.42 -1.97 -12.43
N ARG A 329 1.94 -1.37 -13.51
CA ARG A 329 2.39 0.01 -13.52
C ARG A 329 1.25 0.83 -14.12
N MET A 330 0.59 1.59 -13.27
CA MET A 330 -0.63 2.28 -13.62
C MET A 330 -0.29 3.41 -14.62
N PRO A 331 -0.86 3.41 -15.83
CA PRO A 331 -0.49 4.37 -16.87
C PRO A 331 -1.18 5.71 -16.66
N CYS A 332 -0.55 6.81 -17.06
CA CYS A 332 -1.24 8.08 -17.25
C CYS A 332 -1.87 8.12 -18.64
N PHE A 333 -3.15 8.49 -18.75
CA PHE A 333 -3.81 8.45 -20.05
C PHE A 333 -4.85 9.55 -20.27
N THR A 334 -5.03 9.89 -21.54
CA THR A 334 -6.06 10.81 -22.03
C THR A 334 -6.90 10.12 -23.09
N TYR A 335 -8.12 10.63 -23.28
CA TYR A 335 -9.08 10.07 -24.20
C TYR A 335 -9.37 11.04 -25.33
N ILE A 336 -9.47 10.55 -26.55
CA ILE A 336 -9.84 11.34 -27.71
C ILE A 336 -11.01 10.66 -28.39
N SER A 337 -12.09 11.41 -28.61
CA SER A 337 -13.18 10.98 -29.47
C SER A 337 -13.57 11.99 -30.54
N LEU A 338 -14.11 11.50 -31.65
CA LEU A 338 -14.73 12.40 -32.62
C LEU A 338 -16.13 12.79 -32.13
N PHE A 339 -16.89 11.80 -31.68
CA PHE A 339 -18.22 11.96 -31.09
C PHE A 339 -18.21 11.56 -29.61
N LYS A 340 -18.64 12.47 -28.74
CA LYS A 340 -18.92 12.21 -27.32
C LYS A 340 -20.44 12.18 -27.10
N GLU A 341 -20.92 11.17 -26.40
CA GLU A 341 -22.30 11.09 -25.93
C GLU A 341 -22.57 12.08 -24.80
N LEU A 342 -23.74 12.71 -24.82
CA LEU A 342 -24.31 13.42 -23.68
C LEU A 342 -25.20 12.47 -22.88
N ASP A 343 -24.88 12.30 -21.59
CA ASP A 343 -25.75 11.55 -20.69
C ASP A 343 -27.03 12.33 -20.36
N ASN A 344 -28.09 11.66 -19.93
CA ASN A 344 -29.33 12.35 -19.56
C ASN A 344 -29.15 13.28 -18.34
N ASP A 345 -28.31 12.90 -17.38
CA ASP A 345 -27.96 13.75 -16.22
C ASP A 345 -27.03 14.92 -16.61
N GLU A 346 -26.21 14.75 -17.66
CA GLU A 346 -25.42 15.82 -18.27
C GLU A 346 -26.33 16.76 -19.08
N GLY A 347 -27.26 16.22 -19.86
CA GLY A 347 -28.27 16.91 -20.67
C GLY A 347 -29.24 17.74 -19.84
N MET A 348 -29.61 17.26 -18.65
CA MET A 348 -30.40 18.02 -17.67
C MET A 348 -29.58 19.16 -17.03
N LYS A 349 -28.26 19.02 -16.87
CA LYS A 349 -27.37 20.15 -16.55
C LYS A 349 -27.20 21.10 -17.75
N GLU A 350 -27.26 20.58 -18.98
CA GLU A 350 -27.22 21.35 -20.22
C GLU A 350 -28.50 22.10 -20.59
N GLU A 351 -29.61 21.99 -19.84
CA GLU A 351 -30.66 23.01 -19.90
C GLU A 351 -30.11 24.43 -19.61
N ARG A 352 -28.94 24.52 -18.95
CA ARG A 352 -28.11 25.74 -18.80
C ARG A 352 -27.22 26.09 -20.00
N ILE A 353 -27.14 25.31 -21.09
CA ILE A 353 -26.42 25.73 -22.32
C ILE A 353 -27.07 26.94 -22.99
N SER A 354 -28.34 27.22 -22.66
CA SER A 354 -28.95 28.53 -22.90
C SER A 354 -28.15 29.71 -22.31
N LEU A 355 -27.28 29.50 -21.32
CA LEU A 355 -26.35 30.49 -20.76
C LEU A 355 -24.96 30.49 -21.41
N LEU A 356 -24.53 29.40 -22.06
CA LEU A 356 -23.21 29.33 -22.70
C LEU A 356 -23.18 29.86 -24.14
N LYS A 357 -24.34 29.93 -24.81
CA LYS A 357 -24.50 30.65 -26.10
C LYS A 357 -24.86 32.14 -25.93
N GLY A 358 -25.11 32.61 -24.69
CA GLY A 358 -25.52 33.99 -24.36
C GLY A 358 -24.41 34.96 -23.93
N GLY A 359 -23.13 34.57 -24.03
CA GLY A 359 -21.99 35.40 -23.68
C GLY A 359 -21.44 36.26 -24.82
N LYS A 360 -22.31 36.96 -25.57
CA LYS A 360 -21.91 38.10 -26.41
C LYS A 360 -22.82 39.29 -26.07
N HIS A 361 -22.20 40.28 -25.42
CA HIS A 361 -22.72 41.60 -25.03
C HIS A 361 -23.65 41.67 -23.80
N ALA A 362 -23.04 41.93 -22.64
CA ALA A 362 -23.25 43.17 -21.87
C ALA A 362 -22.02 43.43 -20.99
#